data_AF-A0A2A7UMM7-F1
#
_entry.id   AF-A0A2A7UMM7-F1
#
_cell.length_a   1.000
_cell.length_b   1.000
_cell.length_c   1.000
_cell.angle_alpha   90.00
_cell.angle_beta   90.00
_cell.angle_gamma   90.00
#
_symmetry.space_group_name_H-M   'P 1'
#
loop_
_entity.id
_entity.type
_entity.pdbx_description
1 polymer ?
#
loop_
_entity_poly.entity_id
_entity_poly.type
_entity_poly.pdbx_seq_one_letter_code
_entity_poly.pdbx_strand_id
1 'polypeptide(L)'
;MTSDWRHSAECRDAEDPELWWPVSADDPATQARRACHGCVVRKECAVAALREGHSAGIWAGFRLPEEKGALRAYAEAEALPTSHCACGRTIVHAGRLRQSKCAACRLGLIDDTEVREHIIALSRAGLDHTLIGELADVSRRTVGRIARGETEGVKPEIAHRIMSIHVPDQLGVL
;
A
#
# COMPACT_ATOMS: atom_id res chain seq x y z
N MET A 1 32.19 -0.05 -1.01
CA MET A 1 31.38 0.92 -1.78
C MET A 1 30.02 0.99 -1.09
N THR A 2 29.76 2.06 -0.34
CA THR A 2 28.43 2.27 0.24
C THR A 2 27.46 2.54 -0.91
N SER A 3 26.52 1.63 -1.16
CA SER A 3 25.45 1.86 -2.14
C SER A 3 24.77 3.20 -1.82
N ASP A 4 24.75 4.13 -2.78
CA ASP A 4 24.04 5.41 -2.58
C ASP A 4 22.54 5.12 -2.57
N TRP A 5 21.91 5.35 -1.41
CA TRP A 5 20.49 5.09 -1.15
C TRP A 5 19.55 5.70 -2.20
N ARG A 6 19.98 6.79 -2.86
CA ARG A 6 19.24 7.45 -3.94
C ARG A 6 18.93 6.52 -5.11
N HIS A 7 19.73 5.47 -5.34
CA HIS A 7 19.46 4.50 -6.40
C HIS A 7 18.20 3.66 -6.14
N SER A 8 17.79 3.51 -4.88
CA SER A 8 16.60 2.76 -4.46
C SER A 8 15.42 3.69 -4.13
N ALA A 9 15.51 4.98 -4.48
CA ALA A 9 14.44 5.93 -4.24
C ALA A 9 13.35 5.81 -5.32
N GLU A 10 12.12 5.52 -4.91
CA GLU A 10 10.95 5.45 -5.82
C GLU A 10 10.73 6.74 -6.64
N CYS A 11 11.14 7.89 -6.10
CA CYS A 11 11.02 9.18 -6.78
C CYS A 11 12.03 9.40 -7.91
N ARG A 12 13.05 8.55 -8.02
CA ARG A 12 14.11 8.68 -9.04
C ARG A 12 13.57 8.55 -10.46
N ASP A 13 12.61 7.65 -10.65
CA ASP A 13 12.03 7.31 -11.95
C ASP A 13 10.68 8.03 -12.18
N ALA A 14 10.38 9.06 -11.40
CA ALA A 14 9.17 9.85 -11.57
C ALA A 14 9.24 10.67 -12.87
N GLU A 15 8.15 10.65 -13.65
CA GLU A 15 8.05 11.34 -14.95
C GLU A 15 8.18 12.86 -14.81
N ASP A 16 7.65 13.41 -13.73
CA ASP A 16 7.70 14.84 -13.43
C ASP A 16 8.39 15.11 -12.08
N PRO A 17 9.64 15.61 -12.09
CA PRO A 17 10.33 16.02 -10.88
C PRO A 17 9.61 17.14 -10.12
N GLU A 18 8.93 18.06 -10.81
CA GLU A 18 8.30 19.25 -10.21
C GLU A 18 7.22 18.89 -9.18
N LEU A 19 6.72 17.64 -9.18
CA LEU A 19 5.78 17.13 -8.18
C LEU A 19 6.30 17.28 -6.74
N TRP A 20 7.62 17.22 -6.53
CA TRP A 20 8.24 17.40 -5.22
C TRP A 20 8.50 18.87 -4.86
N TRP A 21 8.18 19.82 -5.74
CA TRP A 21 8.28 21.28 -5.54
C TRP A 21 6.91 21.98 -5.70
N PRO A 22 5.87 21.56 -4.94
CA PRO A 22 4.50 22.05 -5.15
C PRO A 22 4.30 23.50 -4.74
N VAL A 23 3.54 24.26 -5.55
CA VAL A 23 3.21 25.68 -5.28
C VAL A 23 2.13 25.82 -4.19
N SER A 24 1.21 24.86 -4.05
CA SER A 24 0.18 24.84 -3.00
C SER A 24 0.12 23.49 -2.27
N ALA A 25 -0.63 23.39 -1.17
CA ALA A 25 -0.75 22.16 -0.39
C ALA A 25 -1.62 21.08 -1.08
N ASP A 26 -2.52 21.49 -1.96
CA ASP A 26 -3.50 20.63 -2.64
C ASP A 26 -3.06 20.16 -4.04
N ASP A 27 -2.16 20.91 -4.68
CA ASP A 27 -1.55 20.66 -6.00
C ASP A 27 -0.24 19.85 -5.85
N PRO A 28 0.20 18.99 -6.81
CA PRO A 28 1.10 17.80 -6.81
C PRO A 28 1.63 17.13 -5.53
N ALA A 29 1.67 17.83 -4.41
CA ALA A 29 2.07 17.39 -3.09
C ALA A 29 1.42 16.06 -2.70
N THR A 30 0.15 15.84 -3.03
CA THR A 30 -0.54 14.58 -2.73
C THR A 30 0.09 13.39 -3.49
N GLN A 31 0.49 13.58 -4.76
CA GLN A 31 1.11 12.53 -5.55
C GLN A 31 2.54 12.24 -5.07
N ALA A 32 3.35 13.28 -4.87
CA ALA A 32 4.71 13.14 -4.34
C ALA A 32 4.72 12.51 -2.93
N ARG A 33 3.79 12.89 -2.05
CA ARG A 33 3.65 12.28 -0.72
C ARG A 33 3.31 10.79 -0.79
N ARG A 34 2.41 10.39 -1.69
CA ARG A 34 2.06 8.97 -1.89
C ARG A 34 3.28 8.16 -2.31
N ALA A 35 4.06 8.66 -3.28
CA ALA A 35 5.31 8.03 -3.69
C ALA A 35 6.29 7.89 -2.51
N CYS A 36 6.40 8.92 -1.67
CA CYS A 36 7.25 8.86 -0.48
C CYS A 36 6.80 7.81 0.55
N HIS A 37 5.50 7.57 0.71
CA HIS A 37 4.97 6.70 1.77
C HIS A 37 5.28 5.21 1.59
N GLY A 38 5.45 4.75 0.35
CA GLY A 38 5.89 3.37 0.04
C GLY A 38 7.39 3.23 -0.17
N CYS A 39 8.14 4.33 -0.17
CA CYS A 39 9.55 4.33 -0.54
C CYS A 39 10.43 3.64 0.50
N VAL A 40 11.21 2.64 0.05
CA VAL A 40 12.08 1.82 0.91
C VAL A 40 13.22 2.62 1.56
N VAL A 41 13.62 3.74 0.96
CA VAL A 41 14.69 4.64 1.46
C VAL A 41 14.15 5.93 2.08
N ARG A 42 12.88 5.92 2.51
CA ARG A 42 12.22 7.12 3.09
C ARG A 42 12.95 7.64 4.33
N LYS A 43 13.55 6.76 5.13
CA LYS A 43 14.29 7.13 6.36
C LYS A 43 15.60 7.85 6.01
N GLU A 44 16.37 7.29 5.09
CA GLU A 44 17.61 7.85 4.56
C GLU A 44 17.36 9.21 3.92
N CYS A 45 16.27 9.33 3.14
CA CYS A 45 15.81 10.60 2.58
C CYS A 45 15.57 11.66 3.66
N ALA A 46 14.89 11.30 4.76
CA ALA A 46 14.62 12.24 5.84
C ALA A 46 15.90 12.72 6.54
N VAL A 47 16.81 11.80 6.84
CA VAL A 47 18.10 12.09 7.47
C VAL A 47 18.96 12.96 6.55
N ALA A 48 19.06 12.61 5.27
CA ALA A 48 19.81 13.37 4.28
C ALA A 48 19.26 14.79 4.13
N ALA A 49 17.93 14.95 4.07
CA ALA A 49 17.32 16.26 3.90
C ALA A 49 17.61 17.21 5.05
N LEU A 50 17.58 16.71 6.28
CA LEU A 50 17.93 17.49 7.46
C LEU A 50 19.43 17.81 7.53
N ARG A 51 20.28 16.84 7.19
CA ARG A 51 21.74 16.99 7.20
C ARG A 51 22.22 17.99 6.16
N GLU A 52 21.66 17.93 4.96
CA GLU A 52 22.01 18.80 3.83
C GLU A 52 21.36 20.20 3.96
N GLY A 53 20.41 20.36 4.88
CA GLY A 53 19.81 21.65 5.18
C GLY A 53 18.79 22.13 4.13
N HIS A 54 18.13 21.21 3.42
CA HIS A 54 17.07 21.57 2.46
C HIS A 54 15.99 22.42 3.15
N SER A 55 15.54 23.46 2.45
CA SER A 55 14.62 24.47 2.99
C SER A 55 13.25 24.51 2.32
N ALA A 56 13.08 23.79 1.21
CA ALA A 56 11.87 23.75 0.40
C ALA A 56 11.65 22.36 -0.22
N GLY A 57 10.45 22.14 -0.76
CA GLY A 57 10.07 20.90 -1.43
C GLY A 57 9.62 19.81 -0.46
N ILE A 58 9.32 18.63 -1.01
CA ILE A 58 8.86 17.45 -0.27
C ILE A 58 10.04 16.50 -0.05
N TRP A 59 10.29 16.14 1.20
CA TRP A 59 11.34 15.20 1.60
C TRP A 59 10.76 14.16 2.53
N ALA A 60 10.96 12.87 2.22
CA ALA A 60 10.35 11.76 2.97
C ALA A 60 8.83 11.91 3.20
N GLY A 61 8.13 12.60 2.29
CA GLY A 61 6.70 12.89 2.37
C GLY A 61 6.33 14.09 3.26
N PHE A 62 7.30 14.87 3.72
CA PHE A 62 7.11 16.10 4.50
C PHE A 62 7.51 17.32 3.67
N ARG A 63 6.65 18.33 3.63
CA ARG A 63 6.87 19.60 2.93
C ARG A 63 7.68 20.56 3.79
N LEU A 64 8.72 21.12 3.22
CA LEU A 64 9.52 22.15 3.85
C LEU A 64 9.13 23.55 3.33
N PRO A 65 9.16 24.57 4.21
CA PRO A 65 9.58 24.52 5.61
C PRO A 65 8.49 24.08 6.62
N GLU A 66 7.24 23.97 6.20
CA GLU A 66 6.07 23.89 7.10
C GLU A 66 6.09 22.67 8.03
N GLU A 67 6.61 21.53 7.56
CA GLU A 67 6.63 20.26 8.29
C GLU A 67 8.03 19.86 8.76
N LYS A 68 9.00 20.79 8.81
CA LYS A 68 10.39 20.51 9.22
C LYS A 68 10.49 19.83 10.59
N GLY A 69 9.62 20.21 11.54
CA GLY A 69 9.56 19.58 12.86
C GLY A 69 9.10 18.11 12.79
N ALA A 70 8.13 17.79 11.93
CA ALA A 70 7.66 16.43 11.72
C ALA A 70 8.70 15.58 10.99
N LEU A 71 9.39 16.16 10.00
CA LEU A 71 10.52 15.53 9.32
C LEU A 71 11.63 15.16 10.31
N ARG A 72 11.99 16.08 11.21
CA ARG A 72 12.98 15.82 12.29
C ARG A 72 12.53 14.68 13.20
N ALA A 73 11.32 14.74 13.72
CA ALA A 73 10.78 13.68 14.58
C ALA A 73 10.78 12.32 13.87
N TYR A 74 10.43 12.28 12.58
CA TYR A 74 10.48 11.06 11.78
C TYR A 74 11.91 10.55 11.58
N ALA A 75 12.88 11.42 11.29
CA ALA A 75 14.29 11.07 11.14
C ALA A 75 14.93 10.56 12.44
N GLU A 76 14.50 11.07 13.59
CA GLU A 76 15.00 10.68 14.91
C GLU A 76 14.34 9.41 15.47
N ALA A 77 13.15 9.03 14.99
CA ALA A 77 12.45 7.86 15.50
C ALA A 77 13.19 6.55 15.16
N GLU A 78 13.75 5.85 16.16
CA GLU A 78 14.41 4.55 15.97
C GLU A 78 13.48 3.48 15.38
N ALA A 79 12.19 3.54 15.73
CA ALA A 79 11.10 2.81 15.10
C ALA A 79 9.82 3.64 15.20
N LEU A 80 8.98 3.60 14.16
CA LEU A 80 7.63 4.15 14.29
C LEU A 80 6.89 3.35 15.38
N PRO A 81 6.16 4.01 16.30
CA PRO A 81 5.42 3.30 17.31
C PRO A 81 4.44 2.34 16.64
N THR A 82 4.49 1.07 17.04
CA THR A 82 3.57 0.04 16.56
C THR A 82 2.62 -0.40 17.66
N SER A 83 1.43 -0.83 17.28
CA SER A 83 0.53 -1.60 18.16
C SER A 83 -0.03 -2.79 17.38
N HIS A 84 -0.56 -3.79 18.08
CA HIS A 84 -1.24 -4.91 17.43
C HIS A 84 -2.75 -4.70 17.50
N CYS A 85 -3.44 -4.93 16.39
CA CYS A 85 -4.88 -5.06 16.37
C CYS A 85 -5.28 -6.36 17.09
N ALA A 86 -6.51 -6.44 17.61
CA ALA A 86 -7.05 -7.68 18.18
C ALA A 86 -7.01 -8.88 17.19
N CYS A 87 -7.02 -8.62 15.88
CA CYS A 87 -6.83 -9.65 14.85
C CYS A 87 -5.38 -10.11 14.64
N GLY A 88 -4.41 -9.56 15.39
CA GLY A 88 -2.99 -9.87 15.28
C GLY A 88 -2.19 -8.98 14.30
N ARG A 89 -2.85 -8.22 13.42
CA ARG A 89 -2.16 -7.34 12.45
C ARG A 89 -1.43 -6.19 13.16
N THR A 90 -0.18 -5.94 12.77
CA THR A 90 0.60 -4.78 13.22
C THR A 90 0.08 -3.49 12.61
N ILE A 91 -0.12 -2.48 13.45
CA ILE A 91 -0.52 -1.12 13.12
C ILE A 91 0.69 -0.23 13.34
N VAL A 92 1.14 0.45 12.29
CA VAL A 92 2.20 1.45 12.36
C VAL A 92 1.57 2.83 12.53
N HIS A 93 1.93 3.56 13.58
CA HIS A 93 1.38 4.89 13.85
C HIS A 93 2.23 5.96 13.18
N ALA A 94 1.77 6.49 12.05
CA ALA A 94 2.42 7.59 11.33
C ALA A 94 2.08 8.99 11.90
N GLY A 95 1.31 9.07 12.99
CA GLY A 95 0.84 10.33 13.59
C GLY A 95 0.55 10.19 15.09
N ARG A 96 -0.02 11.25 15.70
CA ARG A 96 -0.27 11.28 17.16
C ARG A 96 -1.41 10.35 17.61
N LEU A 97 -2.38 10.09 16.73
CA LEU A 97 -3.56 9.29 17.06
C LEU A 97 -3.24 7.79 16.96
N ARG A 98 -3.36 7.09 18.09
CA ARG A 98 -3.19 5.64 18.14
C ARG A 98 -4.50 4.94 17.80
N GLN A 99 -4.53 4.28 16.63
CA GLN A 99 -5.67 3.46 16.23
C GLN A 99 -5.71 2.16 17.02
N SER A 100 -6.87 1.80 17.59
CA SER A 100 -7.07 0.51 18.29
C SER A 100 -7.37 -0.65 17.34
N LYS A 101 -7.80 -0.36 16.11
CA LYS A 101 -8.11 -1.34 15.06
C LYS A 101 -7.32 -1.04 13.79
N CYS A 102 -6.85 -2.08 13.11
CA CYS A 102 -6.25 -1.96 11.78
C CYS A 102 -7.29 -1.49 10.75
N ALA A 103 -6.84 -1.06 9.56
CA ALA A 103 -7.72 -0.57 8.51
C ALA A 103 -8.80 -1.61 8.13
N ALA A 104 -8.41 -2.87 7.91
CA ALA A 104 -9.33 -3.96 7.62
C ALA A 104 -10.39 -4.16 8.70
N CYS A 105 -10.01 -4.31 9.97
CA CYS A 105 -10.97 -4.50 11.07
C CYS A 105 -11.88 -3.29 11.29
N ARG A 106 -11.42 -2.08 10.98
CA ARG A 106 -12.27 -0.87 11.03
C ARG A 106 -13.34 -0.89 9.94
N LEU A 107 -12.99 -1.42 8.77
CA LEU A 107 -13.86 -1.54 7.60
C LEU A 107 -14.68 -2.83 7.59
N GLY A 108 -14.51 -3.72 8.58
CA GLY A 108 -15.19 -5.02 8.64
C GLY A 108 -14.70 -6.02 7.57
N LEU A 109 -13.47 -5.86 7.09
CA LEU A 109 -12.86 -6.76 6.12
C LEU A 109 -12.23 -7.98 6.82
N ILE A 110 -12.30 -9.12 6.16
CA ILE A 110 -11.61 -10.36 6.55
C ILE A 110 -10.34 -10.54 5.74
N ASP A 111 -9.45 -11.40 6.23
CA ASP A 111 -8.28 -11.84 5.48
C ASP A 111 -8.71 -12.51 4.17
N ASP A 112 -8.00 -12.21 3.09
CA ASP A 112 -8.34 -12.63 1.74
C ASP A 112 -7.35 -13.65 1.17
N THR A 113 -6.49 -14.25 2.00
CA THR A 113 -5.48 -15.22 1.55
C THR A 113 -6.13 -16.40 0.84
N GLU A 114 -7.12 -17.05 1.46
CA GLU A 114 -7.83 -18.19 0.86
C GLU A 114 -8.63 -17.78 -0.39
N VAL A 115 -9.23 -16.58 -0.38
CA VAL A 115 -9.98 -16.05 -1.52
C VAL A 115 -9.07 -15.82 -2.72
N ARG A 116 -7.88 -15.27 -2.49
CA ARG A 116 -6.85 -15.08 -3.51
C ARG A 116 -6.36 -16.41 -4.07
N GLU A 117 -6.06 -17.37 -3.22
CA GLU A 117 -5.63 -18.71 -3.64
C GLU A 117 -6.71 -19.40 -4.49
N HIS A 118 -7.97 -19.25 -4.11
CA HIS A 118 -9.10 -19.78 -4.86
C HIS A 118 -9.26 -19.11 -6.23
N ILE A 119 -9.14 -17.78 -6.32
CA ILE A 119 -9.14 -17.08 -7.62
C ILE A 119 -8.01 -17.57 -8.51
N ILE A 120 -6.81 -17.77 -7.95
CA ILE A 120 -5.67 -18.32 -8.70
C ILE A 120 -5.97 -19.74 -9.20
N ALA A 121 -6.62 -20.58 -8.38
CA ALA A 121 -7.03 -21.92 -8.78
C ALA A 121 -8.07 -21.90 -9.91
N LEU A 122 -9.10 -21.05 -9.81
CA LEU A 122 -10.10 -20.84 -10.86
C LEU A 122 -9.46 -20.38 -12.17
N SER A 123 -8.52 -19.42 -12.12
CA SER A 123 -7.80 -18.97 -13.30
C SER A 123 -6.90 -20.02 -13.92
N ARG A 124 -6.27 -20.89 -13.12
CA ARG A 124 -5.53 -22.06 -13.64
C ARG A 124 -6.45 -23.09 -14.29
N ALA A 125 -7.70 -23.17 -13.85
CA ALA A 125 -8.74 -24.00 -14.46
C ALA A 125 -9.42 -23.35 -15.69
N GLY A 126 -8.96 -22.16 -16.11
CA GLY A 126 -9.42 -21.49 -17.34
C GLY A 126 -10.51 -20.43 -17.14
N LEU A 127 -10.90 -20.13 -15.89
CA LEU A 127 -11.85 -19.05 -15.62
C LEU A 127 -11.11 -17.72 -15.50
N ASP A 128 -11.34 -16.82 -16.46
CA ASP A 128 -10.77 -15.47 -16.40
C ASP A 128 -11.44 -14.61 -15.30
N HIS A 129 -10.81 -13.48 -14.98
CA HIS A 129 -11.34 -12.58 -13.95
C HIS A 129 -12.71 -11.97 -14.30
N THR A 130 -13.12 -11.98 -15.57
CA THR A 130 -14.44 -11.47 -16.00
C THR A 130 -15.51 -12.46 -15.58
N LEU A 131 -15.36 -13.73 -15.96
CA LEU A 131 -16.29 -14.79 -15.61
C LEU A 131 -16.36 -15.02 -14.09
N ILE A 132 -15.22 -14.99 -13.40
CA ILE A 132 -15.21 -15.08 -11.92
C ILE A 132 -16.00 -13.92 -11.31
N GLY A 133 -15.83 -12.70 -11.85
CA GLY A 133 -16.55 -11.52 -11.38
C GLY A 133 -18.06 -11.63 -11.58
N GLU A 134 -18.49 -12.09 -12.75
CA GLU A 134 -19.90 -12.34 -13.06
C GLU A 134 -20.52 -13.38 -12.11
N LEU A 135 -19.85 -14.53 -11.92
CA LEU A 135 -20.32 -15.60 -11.03
C LEU A 135 -20.40 -15.17 -9.56
N ALA A 136 -19.49 -14.29 -9.12
CA ALA A 136 -19.46 -13.78 -7.76
C ALA A 136 -20.18 -12.43 -7.59
N ASP A 137 -20.90 -11.91 -8.59
CA ASP A 137 -21.55 -10.60 -8.55
C ASP A 137 -20.61 -9.50 -8.00
N VAL A 138 -19.43 -9.38 -8.61
CA VAL A 138 -18.42 -8.34 -8.34
C VAL A 138 -17.69 -7.94 -9.61
N SER A 139 -17.15 -6.73 -9.66
CA SER A 139 -16.42 -6.29 -10.85
C SER A 139 -15.16 -7.13 -11.11
N ARG A 140 -14.82 -7.36 -12.38
CA ARG A 140 -13.52 -7.97 -12.78
C ARG A 140 -12.30 -7.27 -12.19
N ARG A 141 -12.41 -5.96 -11.89
CA ARG A 141 -11.35 -5.17 -11.26
C ARG A 141 -11.16 -5.59 -9.81
N THR A 142 -12.25 -5.84 -9.09
CA THR A 142 -12.24 -6.36 -7.71
C THR A 142 -11.52 -7.70 -7.67
N VAL A 143 -11.91 -8.65 -8.53
CA VAL A 143 -11.27 -9.97 -8.64
C VAL A 143 -9.77 -9.82 -8.91
N GLY A 144 -9.39 -9.01 -9.90
CA GLY A 144 -7.99 -8.81 -10.25
C GLY A 144 -7.15 -8.20 -9.13
N ARG A 145 -7.71 -7.29 -8.32
CA ARG A 145 -7.00 -6.71 -7.16
C ARG A 145 -6.75 -7.75 -6.07
N ILE A 146 -7.74 -8.59 -5.77
CA ILE A 146 -7.60 -9.68 -4.80
C ILE A 146 -6.54 -10.68 -5.30
N ALA A 147 -6.61 -11.09 -6.57
CA ALA A 147 -5.65 -12.02 -7.18
C ALA A 147 -4.19 -11.53 -7.07
N ARG A 148 -3.96 -10.22 -7.23
CA ARG A 148 -2.63 -9.60 -7.12
C ARG A 148 -2.22 -9.25 -5.68
N GLY A 149 -3.07 -9.49 -4.69
CA GLY A 149 -2.79 -9.14 -3.28
C GLY A 149 -2.74 -7.63 -3.03
N GLU A 150 -3.48 -6.83 -3.82
CA GLU A 150 -3.51 -5.36 -3.71
C GLU A 150 -4.59 -4.86 -2.73
N THR A 151 -5.28 -5.76 -2.06
CA THR A 151 -6.39 -5.48 -1.14
C THR A 151 -5.94 -5.53 0.32
N GLU A 152 -6.55 -4.71 1.16
CA GLU A 152 -6.36 -4.74 2.63
C GLU A 152 -7.08 -5.92 3.31
N GLY A 153 -7.89 -6.63 2.53
CA GLY A 153 -8.85 -7.65 2.91
C GLY A 153 -10.09 -7.57 2.01
N VAL A 154 -11.05 -8.47 2.22
CA VAL A 154 -12.31 -8.53 1.46
C VAL A 154 -13.52 -8.50 2.39
N LYS A 155 -14.67 -8.07 1.87
CA LYS A 155 -15.91 -8.17 2.66
C LYS A 155 -16.35 -9.63 2.78
N PRO A 156 -16.88 -10.08 3.94
CA PRO A 156 -17.30 -11.47 4.13
C PRO A 156 -18.27 -11.99 3.06
N GLU A 157 -19.23 -11.17 2.64
CA GLU A 157 -20.21 -11.54 1.62
C GLU A 157 -19.58 -11.72 0.23
N ILE A 158 -18.52 -10.97 -0.09
CA ILE A 158 -17.79 -11.11 -1.35
C ILE A 158 -16.94 -12.38 -1.29
N ALA A 159 -16.23 -12.61 -0.19
CA ALA A 159 -15.46 -13.83 0.02
C ALA A 159 -16.35 -15.06 -0.16
N HIS A 160 -17.51 -15.09 0.51
CA HIS A 160 -18.45 -16.20 0.41
C HIS A 160 -18.87 -16.50 -1.04
N ARG A 161 -19.23 -15.46 -1.82
CA ARG A 161 -19.62 -15.64 -3.24
C ARG A 161 -18.47 -16.18 -4.08
N ILE A 162 -17.25 -15.64 -3.92
CA ILE A 162 -16.07 -16.11 -4.67
C ILE A 162 -15.73 -17.56 -4.30
N MET A 163 -15.71 -17.88 -3.01
CA MET A 163 -15.40 -19.22 -2.50
C MET A 163 -16.46 -20.27 -2.89
N SER A 164 -17.68 -19.84 -3.26
CA SER A 164 -18.74 -20.75 -3.71
C SER A 164 -18.63 -21.13 -5.19
N ILE A 165 -17.74 -20.49 -5.95
CA ILE A 165 -17.45 -20.87 -7.34
C ILE A 165 -16.63 -22.16 -7.32
N HIS A 166 -17.12 -23.20 -7.99
CA HIS A 166 -16.41 -24.47 -8.07
C HIS A 166 -15.25 -24.36 -9.07
N VAL A 167 -14.08 -24.88 -8.68
CA VAL A 167 -12.95 -25.07 -9.61
C VAL A 167 -13.31 -26.26 -10.49
N PRO A 168 -13.43 -26.11 -11.82
CA PRO A 168 -13.68 -27.24 -12.70
C PRO A 168 -12.58 -28.29 -12.56
N ASP A 169 -12.96 -29.55 -12.41
CA ASP A 169 -12.02 -30.66 -12.52
C ASP A 169 -11.41 -30.65 -13.92
N GLN A 170 -10.09 -30.70 -14.02
CA GLN A 170 -9.40 -30.97 -15.28
C GLN A 170 -9.64 -32.44 -15.68
N LEU A 171 -10.87 -32.77 -16.09
CA LEU A 171 -11.20 -34.08 -16.63
C LEU A 171 -10.68 -34.19 -18.06
N GLY A 172 -9.54 -34.88 -18.20
CA GLY A 172 -9.27 -35.80 -19.31
C GLY A 172 -8.80 -35.19 -20.62
N VAL A 173 -7.50 -34.88 -20.72
CA VAL A 173 -6.80 -35.05 -21.98
C VAL A 173 -6.49 -36.54 -22.10
N LEU A 174 -7.31 -37.27 -22.88
CA LEU A 174 -6.96 -38.59 -23.42
C LEU A 174 -5.91 -38.43 -24.52
#